data_AF-A0A9X3K6P4-F1
#
_entry.id   AF-A0A9X3K6P4-F1
#
_cell.length_a   1.000
_cell.length_b   1.000
_cell.length_c   1.000
_cell.angle_alpha   90.00
_cell.angle_beta   90.00
_cell.angle_gamma   90.00
#
_symmetry.space_group_name_H-M   'P 1'
#
loop_
_entity.id
_entity.type
_entity.pdbx_description
1 polymer ?
#
loop_
_entity_poly.entity_id
_entity_poly.type
_entity_poly.pdbx_seq_one_letter_code
_entity_poly.pdbx_strand_id
1 'polypeptide(L)'
;MKISKKLLLFSILISSVLVSKDTFVSEKVVEAAEYKNGIFYGDDGKPANWWYNDGKEWYFFQNGKKHNGYGKDASGKKFFDNGKYANWWNDDGKEWYFFQKGEKHSGYGEDASGKKFFDNGKYASWWHDDGKEWYFFQNGKKHNGYGKDASGKKFFDNGKYANWWYDDGENWYFFQNGKKFTGTAKDGSGIRDFINGKYSKEIKNEYKNGLFYDENGDLANWWCEVGKEWYFFQNGKKHSGYGKDASGKKYFDNGKYADGWYDNGEDWYFFQEGKKHSGYGIDGNGKKYFDNGKYANWWHDDGEDWYYFKDGDKHSGYGIDASGKKFFDNGEYANGWYDNGEDWYFFQKGEKFTGRARDESGYRYFVNGKYGKSPSQSEFINKITPGVLKAIKGKGLFPSIAVAQACLETGYGNDSLSPPPIYNLFGIKAGKDTPPSRYYEMRTAEYKNGKKYYITAKFMKFSGYDEAFEYYAKLFTKNKWLKEYYAGVLAAKTPEEAARALTGTYATDPNYGQKLLNIIDKHGLRELDKEIFPNGVKP
;
A
#
# COMPACT_ATOMS: atom_id res chain seq x y z
N MET A 1 68.90 -123.24 9.01
CA MET A 1 69.42 -123.96 10.18
C MET A 1 68.42 -123.78 11.33
N LYS A 2 67.86 -124.87 11.90
CA LYS A 2 66.67 -124.91 12.81
C LYS A 2 65.37 -124.39 12.11
N ILE A 3 64.26 -125.14 11.94
CA ILE A 3 63.35 -125.88 12.87
C ILE A 3 62.52 -124.88 13.71
N SER A 4 61.19 -124.73 13.54
CA SER A 4 60.07 -125.63 13.91
C SER A 4 58.76 -125.25 13.14
N LYS A 5 57.89 -126.15 12.60
CA LYS A 5 56.70 -126.85 13.21
C LYS A 5 55.80 -125.95 14.10
N LYS A 6 54.45 -125.91 14.05
CA LYS A 6 53.35 -126.81 13.56
C LYS A 6 52.26 -126.00 12.76
N LEU A 7 51.22 -126.49 12.05
CA LEU A 7 50.20 -127.57 12.19
C LEU A 7 49.16 -127.33 13.33
N LEU A 8 47.82 -127.45 13.20
CA LEU A 8 46.86 -127.86 12.14
C LEU A 8 46.00 -126.63 11.63
N LEU A 9 44.85 -126.60 10.91
CA LEU A 9 43.65 -127.45 10.62
C LEU A 9 42.71 -127.73 11.83
N PHE A 10 41.37 -127.94 11.77
CA PHE A 10 40.34 -128.30 10.74
C PHE A 10 39.00 -127.53 11.10
N SER A 11 37.99 -127.20 10.27
CA SER A 11 36.98 -128.08 9.63
C SER A 11 35.82 -127.25 8.95
N ILE A 12 35.31 -127.60 7.74
CA ILE A 12 34.08 -128.38 7.38
C ILE A 12 32.74 -127.57 7.51
N LEU A 13 31.81 -127.47 6.53
CA LEU A 13 31.72 -127.87 5.09
C LEU A 13 30.45 -127.22 4.42
N ILE A 14 30.24 -127.40 3.09
CA ILE A 14 28.95 -127.29 2.33
C ILE A 14 28.39 -125.85 2.13
N SER A 15 27.88 -125.39 0.97
CA SER A 15 27.59 -126.05 -0.33
C SER A 15 27.74 -125.17 -1.60
N SER A 16 27.59 -125.82 -2.76
CA SER A 16 27.35 -125.35 -4.15
C SER A 16 26.66 -123.98 -4.33
N VAL A 17 27.16 -123.05 -5.16
CA VAL A 17 27.21 -123.02 -6.65
C VAL A 17 25.88 -122.66 -7.33
N LEU A 18 25.83 -121.49 -7.98
CA LEU A 18 25.48 -121.37 -9.40
C LEU A 18 26.05 -120.06 -10.01
N VAL A 19 26.04 -119.92 -11.33
CA VAL A 19 26.78 -118.89 -12.08
C VAL A 19 25.90 -118.18 -13.10
N SER A 20 26.05 -116.86 -13.20
CA SER A 20 25.95 -116.13 -14.47
C SER A 20 27.07 -115.09 -14.54
N LYS A 21 27.80 -115.06 -15.65
CA LYS A 21 28.67 -113.93 -16.01
C LYS A 21 27.83 -112.92 -16.76
N ASP A 22 28.09 -111.63 -16.58
CA ASP A 22 27.83 -110.67 -17.65
C ASP A 22 28.91 -109.58 -17.71
N THR A 23 28.96 -108.92 -18.86
CA THR A 23 30.11 -108.15 -19.37
C THR A 23 30.49 -106.91 -18.56
N PHE A 24 31.80 -106.73 -18.32
CA PHE A 24 32.39 -105.42 -18.02
C PHE A 24 32.30 -104.51 -19.26
N VAL A 25 31.51 -103.44 -19.18
CA VAL A 25 31.50 -102.34 -20.17
C VAL A 25 31.27 -101.01 -19.43
N SER A 26 31.92 -99.95 -19.91
CA SER A 26 31.71 -98.54 -19.54
C SER A 26 32.04 -98.11 -18.11
N GLU A 27 33.24 -97.53 -17.96
CA GLU A 27 33.35 -96.25 -17.25
C GLU A 27 33.93 -95.21 -18.23
N LYS A 28 33.05 -94.35 -18.77
CA LYS A 28 33.45 -93.30 -19.72
C LYS A 28 33.77 -92.03 -18.94
N VAL A 29 35.05 -91.66 -18.91
CA VAL A 29 35.55 -90.42 -18.29
C VAL A 29 34.66 -89.24 -18.69
N VAL A 30 34.28 -88.43 -17.70
CA VAL A 30 33.51 -87.20 -17.86
C VAL A 30 34.52 -86.06 -17.96
N GLU A 31 34.34 -85.14 -18.90
CA GLU A 31 35.23 -83.99 -19.02
C GLU A 31 34.88 -82.93 -17.96
N ALA A 32 35.88 -82.15 -17.53
CA ALA A 32 35.73 -81.17 -16.47
C ALA A 32 34.79 -80.01 -16.89
N ALA A 33 34.01 -79.50 -15.94
CA ALA A 33 33.13 -78.33 -16.12
C ALA A 33 32.03 -78.47 -17.20
N GLU A 34 31.54 -79.68 -17.50
CA GLU A 34 30.43 -79.92 -18.44
C GLU A 34 29.05 -80.10 -17.77
N TYR A 35 27.99 -79.77 -18.52
CA TYR A 35 26.61 -80.19 -18.21
C TYR A 35 26.30 -81.52 -18.91
N LYS A 36 25.95 -82.54 -18.14
CA LYS A 36 25.64 -83.88 -18.64
C LYS A 36 24.31 -84.35 -18.06
N ASN A 37 23.34 -84.63 -18.94
CA ASN A 37 21.96 -85.01 -18.56
C ASN A 37 21.28 -84.07 -17.55
N GLY A 38 21.59 -82.76 -17.60
CA GLY A 38 21.05 -81.75 -16.68
C GLY A 38 21.71 -81.69 -15.30
N ILE A 39 22.84 -82.38 -15.11
CA ILE A 39 23.72 -82.31 -13.95
C ILE A 39 25.03 -81.63 -14.37
N PHE A 40 25.45 -80.60 -13.64
CA PHE A 40 26.75 -79.96 -13.82
C PHE A 40 27.83 -80.68 -13.01
N TYR A 41 28.97 -80.96 -13.65
CA TYR A 41 30.10 -81.64 -13.03
C TYR A 41 31.26 -80.65 -12.84
N GLY A 42 31.85 -80.64 -11.65
CA GLY A 42 32.99 -79.77 -11.33
C GLY A 42 34.30 -80.26 -11.94
N ASP A 43 35.38 -79.51 -11.71
CA ASP A 43 36.73 -79.81 -12.21
C ASP A 43 37.31 -81.14 -11.68
N ASP A 44 36.71 -81.70 -10.62
CA ASP A 44 37.06 -82.99 -10.02
C ASP A 44 36.24 -84.18 -10.57
N GLY A 45 35.45 -83.95 -11.62
CA GLY A 45 34.61 -84.95 -12.30
C GLY A 45 33.37 -85.37 -11.51
N LYS A 46 32.99 -84.68 -10.43
CA LYS A 46 31.84 -85.03 -9.58
C LYS A 46 30.70 -84.01 -9.73
N PRO A 47 29.43 -84.40 -9.42
CA PRO A 47 28.32 -83.45 -9.41
C PRO A 47 28.60 -82.26 -8.48
N ALA A 48 28.50 -81.05 -9.03
CA ALA A 48 28.89 -79.83 -8.33
C ALA A 48 28.08 -79.60 -7.04
N ASN A 49 28.79 -79.30 -5.94
CA ASN A 49 28.21 -79.11 -4.61
C ASN A 49 28.70 -77.80 -3.93
N TRP A 50 29.04 -76.81 -4.75
CA TRP A 50 29.57 -75.51 -4.32
C TRP A 50 29.32 -74.43 -5.37
N TRP A 51 29.91 -73.25 -5.20
CA TRP A 51 30.05 -72.25 -6.26
C TRP A 51 30.96 -72.75 -7.39
N TYR A 52 30.44 -72.75 -8.63
CA TYR A 52 31.18 -72.97 -9.87
C TYR A 52 30.74 -71.96 -10.93
N ASN A 53 31.60 -71.68 -11.92
CA ASN A 53 31.21 -70.96 -13.13
C ASN A 53 30.69 -71.97 -14.16
N ASP A 54 29.47 -71.77 -14.67
CA ASP A 54 28.78 -72.71 -15.56
C ASP A 54 29.03 -72.47 -17.07
N GLY A 55 30.09 -71.71 -17.37
CA GLY A 55 30.41 -71.20 -18.71
C GLY A 55 29.69 -69.89 -19.05
N LYS A 56 28.79 -69.40 -18.18
CA LYS A 56 28.15 -68.08 -18.32
C LYS A 56 28.42 -67.20 -17.10
N GLU A 57 28.06 -67.68 -15.91
CA GLU A 57 28.26 -66.95 -14.66
C GLU A 57 28.53 -67.92 -13.49
N TRP A 58 28.82 -67.37 -12.31
CA TRP A 58 28.91 -68.15 -11.08
C TRP A 58 27.54 -68.52 -10.52
N TYR A 59 27.37 -69.80 -10.19
CA TYR A 59 26.19 -70.37 -9.54
C TYR A 59 26.60 -71.33 -8.43
N PHE A 60 25.86 -71.34 -7.33
CA PHE A 60 25.94 -72.34 -6.27
C PHE A 60 25.11 -73.56 -6.66
N PHE A 61 25.77 -74.72 -6.69
CA PHE A 61 25.17 -76.00 -7.02
C PHE A 61 25.04 -76.89 -5.78
N GLN A 62 24.01 -77.73 -5.75
CA GLN A 62 23.91 -78.87 -4.86
C GLN A 62 23.50 -80.10 -5.68
N ASN A 63 24.22 -81.22 -5.49
CA ASN A 63 24.09 -82.45 -6.30
C ASN A 63 24.11 -82.20 -7.83
N GLY A 64 24.93 -81.24 -8.26
CA GLY A 64 25.09 -80.83 -9.65
C GLY A 64 23.91 -80.06 -10.25
N LYS A 65 22.93 -79.62 -9.46
CA LYS A 65 21.85 -78.72 -9.90
C LYS A 65 22.00 -77.35 -9.25
N LYS A 66 21.63 -76.29 -9.97
CA LYS A 66 21.59 -74.92 -9.41
C LYS A 66 20.63 -74.91 -8.23
N HIS A 67 21.13 -74.49 -7.06
CA HIS A 67 20.41 -74.70 -5.81
C HIS A 67 19.22 -73.76 -5.67
N ASN A 68 18.14 -74.29 -5.07
CA ASN A 68 16.95 -73.51 -4.71
C ASN A 68 16.63 -73.85 -3.25
N GLY A 69 16.50 -72.84 -2.41
CA GLY A 69 16.35 -73.01 -0.96
C GLY A 69 17.61 -72.70 -0.16
N TYR A 70 17.65 -73.12 1.10
CA TYR A 70 18.79 -72.88 1.98
C TYR A 70 20.00 -73.76 1.63
N GLY A 71 21.16 -73.13 1.43
CA GLY A 71 22.47 -73.76 1.35
C GLY A 71 23.43 -73.19 2.40
N LYS A 72 24.69 -73.67 2.39
CA LYS A 72 25.77 -73.09 3.19
C LYS A 72 27.04 -72.98 2.34
N ASP A 73 27.63 -71.80 2.32
CA ASP A 73 28.94 -71.55 1.71
C ASP A 73 29.90 -70.87 2.70
N ALA A 74 31.00 -70.29 2.19
CA ALA A 74 32.00 -69.59 2.99
C ALA A 74 31.47 -68.35 3.73
N SER A 75 30.35 -67.77 3.29
CA SER A 75 29.67 -66.63 3.93
C SER A 75 28.65 -67.03 4.99
N GLY A 76 28.41 -68.33 5.19
CA GLY A 76 27.46 -68.87 6.16
C GLY A 76 26.25 -69.54 5.50
N LYS A 77 25.12 -69.60 6.22
CA LYS A 77 23.86 -70.16 5.71
C LYS A 77 23.13 -69.09 4.91
N LYS A 78 22.90 -69.33 3.62
CA LYS A 78 22.24 -68.41 2.69
C LYS A 78 21.05 -69.09 2.00
N PHE A 79 20.09 -68.31 1.54
CA PHE A 79 19.01 -68.75 0.68
C PHE A 79 19.38 -68.48 -0.80
N PHE A 80 19.18 -69.50 -1.63
CA PHE A 80 19.52 -69.48 -3.05
C PHE A 80 18.26 -69.56 -3.90
N ASP A 81 18.25 -68.76 -4.96
CA ASP A 81 17.24 -68.71 -6.02
C ASP A 81 17.98 -69.00 -7.34
N ASN A 82 17.64 -70.12 -7.99
CA ASN A 82 18.28 -70.65 -9.19
C ASN A 82 19.82 -70.61 -9.16
N GLY A 83 20.42 -70.98 -8.03
CA GLY A 83 21.86 -71.00 -7.79
C GLY A 83 22.52 -69.64 -7.58
N LYS A 84 21.79 -68.53 -7.53
CA LYS A 84 22.30 -67.22 -7.06
C LYS A 84 21.79 -66.95 -5.65
N TYR A 85 22.44 -66.05 -4.91
CA TYR A 85 21.84 -65.53 -3.67
C TYR A 85 20.49 -64.89 -3.97
N ALA A 86 19.46 -65.21 -3.18
CA ALA A 86 18.17 -64.54 -3.32
C ALA A 86 18.27 -63.04 -2.98
N ASN A 87 17.69 -62.22 -3.85
CA ASN A 87 17.65 -60.75 -3.74
C ASN A 87 16.23 -60.20 -4.00
N TRP A 88 15.22 -61.02 -3.72
CA TRP A 88 13.81 -60.71 -3.94
C TRP A 88 12.91 -61.56 -3.02
N TRP A 89 11.59 -61.35 -3.11
CA TRP A 89 10.57 -62.24 -2.55
C TRP A 89 10.76 -63.69 -3.03
N ASN A 90 10.91 -64.62 -2.08
CA ASN A 90 11.02 -66.07 -2.28
C ASN A 90 10.24 -66.82 -1.19
N ASP A 91 9.70 -68.00 -1.49
CA ASP A 91 9.11 -68.91 -0.50
C ASP A 91 10.23 -69.71 0.18
N ASP A 92 10.32 -69.68 1.51
CA ASP A 92 11.36 -70.40 2.26
C ASP A 92 11.03 -71.85 2.62
N GLY A 93 9.92 -72.38 2.08
CA GLY A 93 9.34 -73.67 2.44
C GLY A 93 8.36 -73.59 3.62
N LYS A 94 7.96 -72.36 4.01
CA LYS A 94 6.94 -72.09 5.04
C LYS A 94 6.06 -70.93 4.63
N GLU A 95 6.66 -69.80 4.28
CA GLU A 95 5.99 -68.59 3.82
C GLU A 95 6.90 -67.81 2.86
N TRP A 96 6.35 -66.76 2.25
CA TRP A 96 7.12 -65.81 1.45
C TRP A 96 7.89 -64.80 2.31
N TYR A 97 9.15 -64.58 1.95
CA TYR A 97 10.06 -63.63 2.59
C TYR A 97 10.86 -62.85 1.53
N PHE A 98 11.08 -61.57 1.75
CA PHE A 98 11.98 -60.75 0.95
C PHE A 98 13.43 -60.97 1.40
N PHE A 99 14.27 -61.44 0.47
CA PHE A 99 15.68 -61.68 0.71
C PHE A 99 16.56 -60.57 0.09
N GLN A 100 17.69 -60.27 0.72
CA GLN A 100 18.78 -59.53 0.10
C GLN A 100 20.11 -60.24 0.43
N LYS A 101 20.97 -60.43 -0.58
CA LYS A 101 22.24 -61.18 -0.46
C LYS A 101 22.09 -62.56 0.20
N GLY A 102 20.96 -63.23 -0.05
CA GLY A 102 20.65 -64.57 0.47
C GLY A 102 20.22 -64.61 1.94
N GLU A 103 19.97 -63.46 2.58
CA GLU A 103 19.45 -63.37 3.95
C GLU A 103 18.08 -62.69 3.97
N LYS A 104 17.24 -63.04 4.94
CA LYS A 104 15.94 -62.38 5.14
C LYS A 104 16.19 -60.94 5.55
N HIS A 105 15.69 -59.99 4.77
CA HIS A 105 16.13 -58.60 4.89
C HIS A 105 15.53 -57.89 6.11
N SER A 106 16.33 -57.08 6.79
CA SER A 106 15.87 -56.08 7.75
C SER A 106 16.46 -54.71 7.36
N GLY A 107 15.62 -53.68 7.39
CA GLY A 107 15.97 -52.34 6.89
C GLY A 107 15.23 -51.96 5.60
N TYR A 108 15.67 -50.88 4.95
CA TYR A 108 15.06 -50.45 3.69
C TYR A 108 15.42 -51.39 2.53
N GLY A 109 14.39 -51.79 1.78
CA GLY A 109 14.49 -52.48 0.49
C GLY A 109 13.50 -51.88 -0.51
N GLU A 110 13.42 -52.46 -1.71
CA GLU A 110 12.49 -52.03 -2.75
C GLU A 110 11.97 -53.26 -3.49
N ASP A 111 10.65 -53.31 -3.69
CA ASP A 111 9.98 -54.34 -4.48
C ASP A 111 8.96 -53.74 -5.45
N ALA A 112 8.10 -54.57 -6.06
CA ALA A 112 7.07 -54.10 -7.00
C ALA A 112 6.05 -53.10 -6.42
N SER A 113 6.00 -52.92 -5.10
CA SER A 113 5.20 -51.90 -4.40
C SER A 113 6.00 -50.64 -4.02
N GLY A 114 7.24 -50.54 -4.52
CA GLY A 114 8.20 -49.46 -4.29
C GLY A 114 9.05 -49.68 -3.03
N LYS A 115 9.76 -48.62 -2.61
CA LYS A 115 10.56 -48.62 -1.38
C LYS A 115 9.73 -48.96 -0.12
N LYS A 116 10.25 -49.89 0.66
CA LYS A 116 9.66 -50.45 1.89
C LYS A 116 10.71 -50.62 2.98
N PHE A 117 10.28 -50.67 4.23
CA PHE A 117 11.08 -51.14 5.36
C PHE A 117 10.65 -52.57 5.70
N PHE A 118 11.64 -53.45 5.83
CA PHE A 118 11.48 -54.85 6.13
C PHE A 118 12.00 -55.17 7.53
N ASP A 119 11.41 -56.19 8.14
CA ASP A 119 11.95 -56.86 9.32
C ASP A 119 11.90 -58.38 9.11
N ASN A 120 13.05 -59.04 9.20
CA ASN A 120 13.23 -60.48 8.99
C ASN A 120 12.52 -61.00 7.72
N GLY A 121 12.63 -60.24 6.63
CA GLY A 121 12.05 -60.54 5.32
C GLY A 121 10.54 -60.31 5.19
N LYS A 122 9.85 -59.76 6.18
CA LYS A 122 8.44 -59.32 6.06
C LYS A 122 8.34 -57.80 6.11
N TYR A 123 7.23 -57.22 5.64
CA TYR A 123 6.98 -55.79 5.78
C TYR A 123 6.86 -55.40 7.26
N ALA A 124 7.70 -54.45 7.70
CA ALA A 124 7.66 -53.94 9.06
C ALA A 124 6.28 -53.33 9.39
N SER A 125 5.72 -53.75 10.53
CA SER A 125 4.39 -53.34 11.00
C SER A 125 4.39 -53.05 12.51
N TRP A 126 5.50 -52.51 13.01
CA TRP A 126 5.73 -52.15 14.41
C TRP A 126 6.73 -50.98 14.51
N TRP A 127 7.15 -50.66 15.73
CA TRP A 127 8.30 -49.78 16.01
C TRP A 127 9.63 -50.44 15.59
N HIS A 128 10.40 -49.77 14.72
CA HIS A 128 11.77 -50.13 14.36
C HIS A 128 12.67 -48.89 14.25
N ASP A 129 13.97 -49.04 14.50
CA ASP A 129 14.98 -48.02 14.16
C ASP A 129 15.26 -48.04 12.66
N ASP A 130 15.20 -46.89 11.98
CA ASP A 130 15.43 -46.79 10.53
C ASP A 130 16.88 -46.48 10.13
N GLY A 131 17.81 -46.51 11.09
CA GLY A 131 19.20 -46.10 10.94
C GLY A 131 19.42 -44.61 11.23
N LYS A 132 18.41 -43.92 11.74
CA LYS A 132 18.47 -42.54 12.24
C LYS A 132 17.76 -42.40 13.58
N GLU A 133 16.51 -42.85 13.63
CA GLU A 133 15.66 -42.81 14.83
C GLU A 133 14.61 -43.94 14.76
N TRP A 134 13.83 -44.09 15.84
CA TRP A 134 12.71 -45.03 15.90
C TRP A 134 11.45 -44.46 15.23
N TYR A 135 10.82 -45.29 14.40
CA TYR A 135 9.56 -45.01 13.71
C TYR A 135 8.61 -46.20 13.80
N PHE A 136 7.31 -45.93 13.95
CA PHE A 136 6.25 -46.91 13.80
C PHE A 136 5.93 -47.09 12.31
N PHE A 137 6.15 -48.31 11.83
CA PHE A 137 5.83 -48.72 10.47
C PHE A 137 4.50 -49.48 10.45
N GLN A 138 3.79 -49.40 9.33
CA GLN A 138 2.67 -50.28 9.01
C GLN A 138 2.76 -50.67 7.53
N ASN A 139 2.67 -51.96 7.21
CA ASN A 139 2.83 -52.49 5.84
C ASN A 139 4.13 -52.03 5.14
N GLY A 140 5.20 -51.85 5.93
CA GLY A 140 6.53 -51.46 5.46
C GLY A 140 6.68 -49.98 5.09
N LYS A 141 5.75 -49.10 5.48
CA LYS A 141 5.88 -47.64 5.33
C LYS A 141 5.71 -46.97 6.69
N LYS A 142 6.35 -45.81 6.91
CA LYS A 142 6.16 -45.01 8.13
C LYS A 142 4.69 -44.62 8.24
N HIS A 143 4.06 -44.91 9.36
CA HIS A 143 2.60 -44.86 9.45
C HIS A 143 2.06 -43.43 9.56
N ASN A 144 0.88 -43.21 8.99
CA ASN A 144 0.13 -41.96 9.09
C ASN A 144 -1.32 -42.32 9.42
N GLY A 145 -1.91 -41.63 10.40
CA GLY A 145 -3.25 -41.95 10.91
C GLY A 145 -3.21 -42.86 12.15
N TYR A 146 -4.34 -43.52 12.43
CA TYR A 146 -4.46 -44.37 13.61
C TYR A 146 -3.72 -45.71 13.46
N GLY A 147 -2.88 -46.02 14.44
CA GLY A 147 -2.25 -47.34 14.65
C GLY A 147 -2.48 -47.84 16.08
N LYS A 148 -1.90 -49.00 16.41
CA LYS A 148 -1.91 -49.56 17.76
C LYS A 148 -0.55 -50.16 18.09
N ASP A 149 0.03 -49.75 19.21
CA ASP A 149 1.23 -50.34 19.79
C ASP A 149 0.98 -50.82 21.23
N ALA A 150 2.07 -51.13 21.97
CA ALA A 150 2.01 -51.57 23.37
C ALA A 150 1.33 -50.57 24.32
N SER A 151 1.26 -49.28 23.96
CA SER A 151 0.59 -48.22 24.72
C SER A 151 -0.88 -47.97 24.32
N GLY A 152 -1.41 -48.78 23.39
CA GLY A 152 -2.80 -48.75 22.93
C GLY A 152 -2.99 -48.10 21.56
N LYS A 153 -4.23 -47.66 21.26
CA LYS A 153 -4.54 -46.92 20.02
C LYS A 153 -3.90 -45.53 20.08
N LYS A 154 -3.19 -45.16 19.02
CA LYS A 154 -2.41 -43.94 18.88
C LYS A 154 -2.58 -43.36 17.47
N PHE A 155 -2.49 -42.04 17.34
CA PHE A 155 -2.41 -41.36 16.04
C PHE A 155 -0.95 -41.04 15.73
N PHE A 156 -0.55 -41.35 14.49
CA PHE A 156 0.82 -41.20 14.00
C PHE A 156 0.89 -40.21 12.85
N ASP A 157 1.98 -39.45 12.81
CA ASP A 157 2.42 -38.63 11.70
C ASP A 157 3.83 -39.07 11.30
N ASN A 158 4.02 -39.45 10.04
CA ASN A 158 5.27 -39.96 9.48
C ASN A 158 6.02 -40.98 10.37
N GLY A 159 5.27 -41.89 11.00
CA GLY A 159 5.78 -42.92 11.91
C GLY A 159 6.14 -42.44 13.32
N LYS A 160 5.92 -41.18 13.68
CA LYS A 160 6.06 -40.66 15.06
C LYS A 160 4.68 -40.43 15.68
N TYR A 161 4.59 -40.38 17.00
CA TYR A 161 3.36 -39.93 17.67
C TYR A 161 3.02 -38.48 17.28
N ALA A 162 1.76 -38.24 16.93
CA ALA A 162 1.28 -36.89 16.68
C ALA A 162 1.33 -35.99 17.93
N ASN A 163 1.89 -34.79 17.78
CA ASN A 163 2.11 -33.80 18.84
C ASN A 163 1.73 -32.37 18.41
N TRP A 164 0.71 -32.25 17.55
CA TRP A 164 0.22 -30.99 16.98
C TRP A 164 -1.21 -31.13 16.45
N TRP A 165 -1.71 -30.13 15.74
CA TRP A 165 -2.90 -30.21 14.90
C TRP A 165 -2.72 -31.17 13.72
N TYR A 166 -3.61 -32.16 13.59
CA TYR A 166 -3.71 -33.06 12.44
C TYR A 166 -5.18 -33.35 12.11
N ASP A 167 -5.47 -33.60 10.84
CA ASP A 167 -6.74 -34.19 10.39
C ASP A 167 -6.74 -35.69 10.69
N ASP A 168 -7.78 -36.22 11.33
CA ASP A 168 -7.90 -37.64 11.63
C ASP A 168 -8.81 -38.44 10.69
N GLY A 169 -9.38 -37.77 9.68
CA GLY A 169 -10.36 -38.32 8.74
C GLY A 169 -11.80 -37.96 9.08
N GLU A 170 -12.08 -37.48 10.29
CA GLU A 170 -13.37 -36.85 10.68
C GLU A 170 -13.22 -35.33 10.81
N ASN A 171 -12.11 -34.87 11.40
CA ASN A 171 -11.83 -33.45 11.57
C ASN A 171 -10.37 -33.16 11.97
N TRP A 172 -10.03 -31.87 12.04
CA TRP A 172 -8.78 -31.41 12.65
C TRP A 172 -8.85 -31.48 14.18
N TYR A 173 -7.88 -32.13 14.81
CA TYR A 173 -7.72 -32.21 16.26
C TYR A 173 -6.27 -31.95 16.69
N PHE A 174 -6.09 -31.31 17.84
CA PHE A 174 -4.79 -31.19 18.49
C PHE A 174 -4.46 -32.49 19.25
N PHE A 175 -3.34 -33.10 18.88
CA PHE A 175 -2.83 -34.32 19.48
C PHE A 175 -1.61 -34.01 20.35
N GLN A 176 -1.46 -34.76 21.46
CA GLN A 176 -0.20 -34.85 22.19
C GLN A 176 0.08 -36.31 22.53
N ASN A 177 1.33 -36.75 22.34
CA ASN A 177 1.75 -38.14 22.47
C ASN A 177 0.83 -39.12 21.72
N GLY A 178 0.32 -38.74 20.55
CA GLY A 178 -0.54 -39.57 19.70
C GLY A 178 -1.95 -39.79 20.24
N LYS A 179 -2.45 -38.95 21.16
CA LYS A 179 -3.86 -38.95 21.62
C LYS A 179 -4.45 -37.55 21.44
N LYS A 180 -5.75 -37.47 21.11
CA LYS A 180 -6.51 -36.20 21.13
C LYS A 180 -6.38 -35.59 22.53
N PHE A 181 -5.89 -34.36 22.60
CA PHE A 181 -5.39 -33.80 23.86
C PHE A 181 -6.49 -33.17 24.73
N THR A 182 -6.35 -33.29 26.04
CA THR A 182 -7.18 -32.58 27.03
C THR A 182 -6.26 -31.95 28.08
N GLY A 183 -6.42 -30.65 28.34
CA GLY A 183 -5.54 -29.85 29.19
C GLY A 183 -4.98 -28.62 28.49
N THR A 184 -4.02 -27.93 29.11
CA THR A 184 -3.39 -26.71 28.58
C THR A 184 -2.17 -27.03 27.71
N ALA A 185 -2.10 -26.49 26.50
CA ALA A 185 -0.93 -26.57 25.61
C ALA A 185 -0.71 -25.26 24.83
N LYS A 186 0.40 -25.15 24.10
CA LYS A 186 0.69 -24.02 23.21
C LYS A 186 0.66 -24.48 21.75
N ASP A 187 -0.14 -23.81 20.93
CA ASP A 187 -0.15 -23.96 19.48
C ASP A 187 0.26 -22.64 18.77
N GLY A 188 0.04 -22.57 17.45
CA GLY A 188 0.34 -21.38 16.64
C GLY A 188 -0.46 -20.12 17.02
N SER A 189 -1.58 -20.27 17.73
CA SER A 189 -2.40 -19.16 18.25
C SER A 189 -1.99 -18.72 19.66
N GLY A 190 -1.07 -19.44 20.31
CA GLY A 190 -0.59 -19.21 21.67
C GLY A 190 -0.99 -20.30 22.65
N ILE A 191 -1.02 -19.99 23.94
CA ILE A 191 -1.46 -20.94 24.98
C ILE A 191 -2.99 -21.06 24.92
N ARG A 192 -3.50 -22.29 24.92
CA ARG A 192 -4.93 -22.64 24.87
C ARG A 192 -5.22 -23.86 25.74
N ASP A 193 -6.46 -23.98 26.17
CA ASP A 193 -6.99 -25.22 26.75
C ASP A 193 -7.69 -26.04 25.68
N PHE A 194 -7.55 -27.35 25.79
CA PHE A 194 -8.12 -28.33 24.87
C PHE A 194 -8.98 -29.34 25.62
N ILE A 195 -10.01 -29.84 24.95
CA ILE A 195 -10.83 -30.98 25.37
C ILE A 195 -10.99 -31.89 24.15
N ASN A 196 -10.52 -33.13 24.26
CA ASN A 196 -10.55 -34.12 23.18
C ASN A 196 -10.02 -33.58 21.84
N GLY A 197 -8.95 -32.79 21.88
CA GLY A 197 -8.28 -32.20 20.72
C GLY A 197 -8.99 -31.02 20.05
N LYS A 198 -10.11 -30.52 20.61
CA LYS A 198 -10.69 -29.22 20.24
C LYS A 198 -10.36 -28.19 21.31
N TYR A 199 -10.43 -26.90 21.01
CA TYR A 199 -10.34 -25.86 22.04
C TYR A 199 -11.49 -26.03 23.06
N SER A 200 -11.21 -25.78 24.34
CA SER A 200 -12.24 -25.80 25.39
C SER A 200 -13.24 -24.65 25.19
N LYS A 201 -14.51 -24.92 25.53
CA LYS A 201 -15.62 -23.95 25.57
C LYS A 201 -16.27 -23.82 26.95
N GLU A 202 -15.59 -24.33 27.98
CA GLU A 202 -16.04 -24.27 29.39
C GLU A 202 -15.83 -22.88 30.00
N ILE A 203 -14.75 -22.21 29.58
CA ILE A 203 -14.31 -20.88 29.99
C ILE A 203 -15.15 -19.85 29.22
N LYS A 204 -15.90 -18.98 29.90
CA LYS A 204 -16.87 -18.07 29.26
C LYS A 204 -16.96 -16.72 29.95
N ASN A 205 -16.94 -15.63 29.16
CA ASN A 205 -16.94 -14.25 29.63
C ASN A 205 -15.86 -13.94 30.71
N GLU A 206 -14.72 -14.63 30.64
CA GLU A 206 -13.67 -14.55 31.65
C GLU A 206 -12.25 -14.58 31.04
N TYR A 207 -11.26 -14.18 31.84
CA TYR A 207 -9.85 -14.24 31.48
C TYR A 207 -9.21 -15.55 31.94
N LYS A 208 -8.48 -16.23 31.05
CA LYS A 208 -7.56 -17.31 31.40
C LYS A 208 -6.25 -17.18 30.65
N ASN A 209 -5.13 -17.35 31.35
CA ASN A 209 -3.76 -17.24 30.81
C ASN A 209 -3.49 -15.91 30.06
N GLY A 210 -4.14 -14.82 30.47
CA GLY A 210 -4.01 -13.49 29.84
C GLY A 210 -4.81 -13.29 28.55
N LEU A 211 -5.76 -14.19 28.25
CA LEU A 211 -6.67 -14.12 27.11
C LEU A 211 -8.12 -14.15 27.59
N PHE A 212 -8.99 -13.36 26.98
CA PHE A 212 -10.43 -13.33 27.24
C PHE A 212 -11.19 -14.26 26.29
N TYR A 213 -12.17 -14.96 26.84
CA TYR A 213 -13.08 -15.84 26.11
C TYR A 213 -14.50 -15.30 26.20
N ASP A 214 -15.26 -15.39 25.10
CA ASP A 214 -16.60 -14.83 24.98
C ASP A 214 -17.69 -15.74 25.59
N GLU A 215 -18.96 -15.37 25.39
CA GLU A 215 -20.13 -16.13 25.87
C GLU A 215 -20.27 -17.52 25.24
N ASN A 216 -19.66 -17.75 24.07
CA ASN A 216 -19.63 -19.03 23.36
C ASN A 216 -18.45 -19.91 23.81
N GLY A 217 -17.55 -19.35 24.62
CA GLY A 217 -16.27 -19.94 25.00
C GLY A 217 -15.26 -19.93 23.86
N ASP A 218 -15.49 -19.12 22.83
CA ASP A 218 -14.49 -18.86 21.79
C ASP A 218 -13.57 -17.71 22.21
N LEU A 219 -12.41 -17.62 21.57
CA LEU A 219 -11.45 -16.56 21.84
C LEU A 219 -12.01 -15.21 21.37
N ALA A 220 -12.07 -14.22 22.27
CA ALA A 220 -12.74 -12.94 21.98
C ALA A 220 -12.07 -12.19 20.80
N ASN A 221 -12.87 -11.90 19.76
CA ASN A 221 -12.45 -11.23 18.53
C ASN A 221 -13.42 -10.10 18.11
N TRP A 222 -14.19 -9.58 19.08
CA TRP A 222 -15.20 -8.55 18.87
C TRP A 222 -15.38 -7.71 20.13
N TRP A 223 -16.39 -6.85 20.15
CA TRP A 223 -16.91 -6.22 21.36
C TRP A 223 -17.42 -7.29 22.35
N CYS A 224 -16.91 -7.29 23.57
CA CYS A 224 -17.38 -8.12 24.69
C CYS A 224 -17.47 -7.29 25.97
N GLU A 225 -18.41 -7.64 26.86
CA GLU A 225 -18.52 -7.02 28.18
C GLU A 225 -17.51 -7.62 29.17
N VAL A 226 -16.83 -6.76 29.92
CA VAL A 226 -15.90 -7.12 30.99
C VAL A 226 -16.33 -6.40 32.26
N GLY A 227 -17.01 -7.13 33.15
CA GLY A 227 -17.53 -6.60 34.42
C GLY A 227 -18.79 -5.74 34.25
N LYS A 228 -18.63 -4.51 33.75
CA LYS A 228 -19.72 -3.55 33.43
C LYS A 228 -19.39 -2.61 32.26
N GLU A 229 -18.30 -2.89 31.53
CA GLU A 229 -17.82 -2.05 30.43
C GLU A 229 -17.54 -2.90 29.21
N TRP A 230 -17.83 -2.35 28.03
CA TRP A 230 -17.57 -3.00 26.76
C TRP A 230 -16.16 -2.70 26.26
N TYR A 231 -15.49 -3.73 25.75
CA TYR A 231 -14.16 -3.65 25.16
C TYR A 231 -14.11 -4.43 23.85
N PHE A 232 -13.47 -3.86 22.83
CA PHE A 232 -13.18 -4.51 21.56
C PHE A 232 -11.91 -5.36 21.68
N PHE A 233 -12.04 -6.64 21.38
CA PHE A 233 -10.97 -7.64 21.44
C PHE A 233 -10.49 -8.06 20.06
N GLN A 234 -9.20 -8.37 19.94
CA GLN A 234 -8.65 -9.20 18.87
C GLN A 234 -7.78 -10.29 19.49
N ASN A 235 -7.96 -11.53 19.03
CA ASN A 235 -7.23 -12.71 19.50
C ASN A 235 -7.19 -12.85 21.04
N GLY A 236 -8.30 -12.55 21.72
CA GLY A 236 -8.45 -12.65 23.17
C GLY A 236 -7.80 -11.51 23.96
N LYS A 237 -7.25 -10.48 23.29
CA LYS A 237 -6.67 -9.30 23.95
C LYS A 237 -7.46 -8.05 23.59
N LYS A 238 -7.59 -7.13 24.55
CA LYS A 238 -8.12 -5.79 24.31
C LYS A 238 -7.26 -5.12 23.23
N HIS A 239 -7.89 -4.58 22.20
CA HIS A 239 -7.17 -4.12 21.01
C HIS A 239 -6.60 -2.71 21.18
N SER A 240 -5.36 -2.48 20.74
CA SER A 240 -4.82 -1.14 20.49
C SER A 240 -4.35 -1.08 19.04
N GLY A 241 -4.58 0.04 18.36
CA GLY A 241 -4.34 0.20 16.92
C GLY A 241 -5.63 0.21 16.10
N TYR A 242 -5.50 0.17 14.77
CA TYR A 242 -6.68 0.12 13.88
C TYR A 242 -7.40 -1.24 13.98
N GLY A 243 -8.72 -1.19 14.11
CA GLY A 243 -9.63 -2.33 13.99
C GLY A 243 -10.81 -1.99 13.07
N LYS A 244 -11.74 -2.94 12.94
CA LYS A 244 -13.02 -2.73 12.25
C LYS A 244 -14.14 -3.40 13.03
N ASP A 245 -15.21 -2.66 13.27
CA ASP A 245 -16.46 -3.19 13.82
C ASP A 245 -17.66 -2.78 12.95
N ALA A 246 -18.88 -2.87 13.49
CA ALA A 246 -20.12 -2.49 12.81
C ALA A 246 -20.19 -1.00 12.40
N SER A 247 -19.44 -0.12 13.08
CA SER A 247 -19.35 1.32 12.76
C SER A 247 -18.33 1.66 11.67
N GLY A 248 -17.54 0.67 11.23
CA GLY A 248 -16.50 0.82 10.21
C GLY A 248 -15.08 0.66 10.77
N LYS A 249 -14.09 1.24 10.08
CA LYS A 249 -12.70 1.26 10.54
C LYS A 249 -12.55 2.31 11.65
N LYS A 250 -11.98 1.90 12.77
CA LYS A 250 -11.77 2.71 13.99
C LYS A 250 -10.35 2.49 14.52
N TYR A 251 -9.80 3.46 15.22
CA TYR A 251 -8.58 3.34 16.02
C TYR A 251 -8.98 3.08 17.48
N PHE A 252 -8.37 2.08 18.09
CA PHE A 252 -8.67 1.63 19.43
C PHE A 252 -7.47 1.87 20.34
N ASP A 253 -7.74 2.11 21.62
CA ASP A 253 -6.76 1.98 22.68
C ASP A 253 -7.33 1.13 23.82
N ASN A 254 -6.59 0.09 24.21
CA ASN A 254 -6.94 -0.85 25.27
C ASN A 254 -8.40 -1.34 25.19
N GLY A 255 -8.87 -1.60 23.97
CA GLY A 255 -10.21 -2.07 23.64
C GLY A 255 -11.32 -1.01 23.67
N LYS A 256 -11.04 0.25 23.99
CA LYS A 256 -12.00 1.36 23.81
C LYS A 256 -11.69 2.10 22.50
N TYR A 257 -12.62 2.88 21.98
CA TYR A 257 -12.29 3.84 20.91
C TYR A 257 -11.30 4.87 21.45
N ALA A 258 -10.32 5.25 20.64
CA ALA A 258 -9.37 6.31 20.98
C ALA A 258 -10.04 7.69 20.97
N ASP A 259 -9.91 8.44 22.06
CA ASP A 259 -10.43 9.80 22.20
C ASP A 259 -9.35 10.67 22.86
N GLY A 260 -8.88 11.72 22.16
CA GLY A 260 -7.66 12.45 22.49
C GLY A 260 -6.47 12.13 21.57
N TRP A 261 -5.26 12.52 21.99
CA TRP A 261 -4.02 12.36 21.22
C TRP A 261 -3.42 10.96 21.34
N TYR A 262 -3.12 10.33 20.19
CA TYR A 262 -2.47 9.02 20.12
C TYR A 262 -1.44 8.95 18.98
N ASP A 263 -0.31 8.31 19.27
CA ASP A 263 0.61 7.78 18.25
C ASP A 263 -0.03 6.53 17.59
N ASN A 264 0.14 6.39 16.28
CA ASN A 264 -0.30 5.23 15.50
C ASN A 264 0.83 4.45 14.80
N GLY A 265 2.09 4.78 15.10
CA GLY A 265 3.29 4.22 14.50
C GLY A 265 3.84 5.02 13.31
N GLU A 266 3.11 6.02 12.81
CA GLU A 266 3.58 6.99 11.81
C GLU A 266 3.86 8.36 12.43
N ASP A 267 2.91 8.87 13.21
CA ASP A 267 2.93 10.19 13.86
C ASP A 267 1.80 10.28 14.91
N TRP A 268 1.79 11.36 15.68
CA TRP A 268 0.69 11.69 16.60
C TRP A 268 -0.51 12.27 15.86
N TYR A 269 -1.70 11.80 16.23
CA TYR A 269 -2.98 12.32 15.74
C TYR A 269 -3.99 12.42 16.89
N PHE A 270 -4.82 13.47 16.87
CA PHE A 270 -6.01 13.60 17.71
C PHE A 270 -7.15 12.79 17.10
N PHE A 271 -7.71 11.88 17.90
CA PHE A 271 -8.86 11.07 17.57
C PHE A 271 -10.08 11.53 18.37
N GLN A 272 -11.27 11.42 17.79
CA GLN A 272 -12.53 11.45 18.52
C GLN A 272 -13.38 10.25 18.08
N GLU A 273 -13.99 9.55 19.04
CA GLU A 273 -14.62 8.24 18.84
C GLU A 273 -13.77 7.25 17.99
N GLY A 274 -12.45 7.27 18.07
CA GLY A 274 -11.59 6.38 17.28
C GLY A 274 -11.52 6.71 15.78
N LYS A 275 -11.87 7.92 15.36
CA LYS A 275 -11.57 8.46 14.03
C LYS A 275 -10.63 9.65 14.17
N LYS A 276 -9.68 9.84 13.25
CA LYS A 276 -8.88 11.08 13.18
C LYS A 276 -9.85 12.26 13.06
N HIS A 277 -9.77 13.22 13.97
CA HIS A 277 -10.82 14.25 14.09
C HIS A 277 -10.74 15.30 12.98
N SER A 278 -11.84 15.99 12.70
CA SER A 278 -11.87 17.19 11.85
C SER A 278 -12.99 18.10 12.30
N GLY A 279 -12.73 19.41 12.40
CA GLY A 279 -13.57 20.36 13.12
C GLY A 279 -13.05 20.65 14.53
N TYR A 280 -13.88 21.30 15.36
CA TYR A 280 -13.50 21.66 16.73
C TYR A 280 -13.41 20.43 17.66
N GLY A 281 -12.30 20.32 18.39
CA GLY A 281 -12.09 19.39 19.50
C GLY A 281 -11.57 20.12 20.75
N ILE A 282 -11.33 19.39 21.84
CA ILE A 282 -10.73 19.92 23.07
C ILE A 282 -9.59 19.01 23.49
N ASP A 283 -8.41 19.59 23.76
CA ASP A 283 -7.26 18.88 24.33
C ASP A 283 -6.61 19.68 25.47
N GLY A 284 -5.38 19.30 25.88
CA GLY A 284 -4.63 19.97 26.95
C GLY A 284 -4.30 21.46 26.69
N ASN A 285 -4.45 21.93 25.46
CA ASN A 285 -4.28 23.33 25.04
C ASN A 285 -5.64 24.05 24.85
N GLY A 286 -6.75 23.43 25.25
CA GLY A 286 -8.10 23.99 25.18
C GLY A 286 -8.87 23.59 23.92
N LYS A 287 -9.83 24.42 23.51
CA LYS A 287 -10.61 24.21 22.28
C LYS A 287 -9.75 24.56 21.07
N LYS A 288 -9.53 23.60 20.16
CA LYS A 288 -8.74 23.76 18.92
C LYS A 288 -9.54 23.24 17.72
N TYR A 289 -9.25 23.76 16.54
CA TYR A 289 -9.76 23.21 15.28
C TYR A 289 -8.76 22.21 14.69
N PHE A 290 -9.25 21.05 14.29
CA PHE A 290 -8.45 19.95 13.74
C PHE A 290 -8.78 19.71 12.26
N ASP A 291 -7.77 19.27 11.51
CA ASP A 291 -7.91 18.66 10.18
C ASP A 291 -7.19 17.31 10.18
N ASN A 292 -7.92 16.24 9.83
CA ASN A 292 -7.42 14.87 9.77
C ASN A 292 -6.55 14.44 10.99
N GLY A 293 -6.98 14.84 12.20
CA GLY A 293 -6.31 14.56 13.46
C GLY A 293 -5.06 15.39 13.74
N LYS A 294 -4.79 16.48 13.02
CA LYS A 294 -3.75 17.46 13.36
C LYS A 294 -4.37 18.84 13.54
N TYR A 295 -3.65 19.76 14.17
CA TYR A 295 -4.08 21.16 14.25
C TYR A 295 -4.19 21.79 12.86
N ALA A 296 -5.31 22.45 12.60
CA ALA A 296 -5.52 23.17 11.36
C ALA A 296 -4.53 24.34 11.20
N ASN A 297 -4.00 24.46 9.98
CA ASN A 297 -2.95 25.41 9.60
C ASN A 297 -3.21 26.04 8.22
N TRP A 298 -4.50 26.12 7.84
CA TRP A 298 -4.96 26.63 6.56
C TRP A 298 -6.39 27.18 6.67
N TRP A 299 -6.98 27.57 5.54
CA TRP A 299 -8.40 27.89 5.39
C TRP A 299 -9.29 26.65 5.61
N HIS A 300 -10.22 26.72 6.56
CA HIS A 300 -11.28 25.72 6.79
C HIS A 300 -12.63 26.39 7.07
N ASP A 301 -13.72 25.70 6.71
CA ASP A 301 -15.09 26.02 7.09
C ASP A 301 -15.33 25.61 8.54
N ASP A 302 -15.74 26.53 9.42
CA ASP A 302 -15.97 26.21 10.84
C ASP A 302 -17.43 25.93 11.21
N GLY A 303 -18.33 25.97 10.22
CA GLY A 303 -19.78 25.87 10.38
C GLY A 303 -20.50 27.22 10.39
N GLU A 304 -19.78 28.34 10.51
CA GLU A 304 -20.33 29.70 10.34
C GLU A 304 -19.83 30.36 9.05
N ASP A 305 -18.52 30.36 8.80
CA ASP A 305 -17.89 30.78 7.53
C ASP A 305 -16.48 30.15 7.38
N TRP A 306 -15.74 30.54 6.36
CA TRP A 306 -14.35 30.13 6.13
C TRP A 306 -13.36 31.02 6.88
N TYR A 307 -12.49 30.39 7.66
CA TYR A 307 -11.46 31.06 8.47
C TYR A 307 -10.08 30.43 8.23
N TYR A 308 -9.03 31.26 8.19
CA TYR A 308 -7.65 30.81 8.20
C TYR A 308 -7.23 30.44 9.62
N PHE A 309 -6.91 29.17 9.83
CA PHE A 309 -6.40 28.65 11.08
C PHE A 309 -4.87 28.56 11.08
N LYS A 310 -4.26 28.71 12.26
CA LYS A 310 -2.86 28.40 12.52
C LYS A 310 -2.75 27.74 13.89
N ASP A 311 -2.03 26.63 13.98
CA ASP A 311 -1.87 25.84 15.20
C ASP A 311 -3.21 25.51 15.91
N GLY A 312 -4.29 25.40 15.13
CA GLY A 312 -5.65 25.08 15.58
C GLY A 312 -6.49 26.27 16.05
N ASP A 313 -5.94 27.49 16.10
CA ASP A 313 -6.66 28.73 16.43
C ASP A 313 -6.98 29.55 15.17
N LYS A 314 -8.03 30.37 15.20
CA LYS A 314 -8.28 31.38 14.15
C LYS A 314 -7.16 32.42 14.20
N HIS A 315 -6.43 32.62 13.10
CA HIS A 315 -5.15 33.34 13.12
C HIS A 315 -5.32 34.87 13.11
N SER A 316 -4.58 35.59 13.97
CA SER A 316 -4.33 37.03 13.84
C SER A 316 -2.84 37.28 13.63
N GLY A 317 -2.50 38.19 12.72
CA GLY A 317 -1.12 38.46 12.31
C GLY A 317 -0.81 38.03 10.88
N TYR A 318 0.47 37.99 10.49
CA TYR A 318 0.84 37.54 9.14
C TYR A 318 0.71 36.02 8.97
N GLY A 319 0.09 35.60 7.88
CA GLY A 319 0.07 34.22 7.39
C GLY A 319 0.45 34.17 5.90
N ILE A 320 0.46 32.97 5.31
CA ILE A 320 0.71 32.77 3.87
C ILE A 320 -0.35 31.79 3.35
N ASP A 321 -1.09 32.21 2.32
CA ASP A 321 -2.03 31.34 1.61
C ASP A 321 -1.77 31.34 0.09
N ALA A 322 -2.69 30.78 -0.70
CA ALA A 322 -2.60 30.73 -2.15
C ALA A 322 -2.54 32.11 -2.85
N SER A 323 -2.87 33.21 -2.14
CA SER A 323 -2.74 34.59 -2.61
C SER A 323 -1.44 35.27 -2.18
N GLY A 324 -0.59 34.60 -1.39
CA GLY A 324 0.69 35.09 -0.89
C GLY A 324 0.68 35.43 0.61
N LYS A 325 1.62 36.29 1.03
CA LYS A 325 1.70 36.77 2.42
C LYS A 325 0.59 37.79 2.68
N LYS A 326 -0.25 37.52 3.67
CA LYS A 326 -1.41 38.35 4.06
C LYS A 326 -1.39 38.62 5.56
N PHE A 327 -2.01 39.72 5.98
CA PHE A 327 -2.33 39.97 7.39
C PHE A 327 -3.77 39.55 7.68
N PHE A 328 -3.94 38.76 8.72
CA PHE A 328 -5.20 38.19 9.16
C PHE A 328 -5.62 38.80 10.50
N ASP A 329 -6.93 38.77 10.74
CA ASP A 329 -7.52 39.05 12.05
C ASP A 329 -8.65 38.05 12.31
N ASN A 330 -8.58 37.31 13.42
CA ASN A 330 -9.52 36.26 13.80
C ASN A 330 -9.82 35.27 12.64
N GLY A 331 -8.80 34.94 11.85
CA GLY A 331 -8.88 34.05 10.68
C GLY A 331 -9.42 34.69 9.39
N GLU A 332 -9.96 35.91 9.43
CA GLU A 332 -10.35 36.65 8.21
C GLU A 332 -9.18 37.49 7.67
N TYR A 333 -9.26 37.93 6.41
CA TYR A 333 -8.34 38.96 5.92
C TYR A 333 -8.62 40.31 6.59
N ALA A 334 -7.57 40.96 7.10
CA ALA A 334 -7.70 42.29 7.71
C ALA A 334 -8.24 43.35 6.71
N ASN A 335 -9.24 44.09 7.15
CA ASN A 335 -9.93 45.15 6.40
C ASN A 335 -10.28 46.35 7.32
N GLY A 336 -9.28 47.15 7.68
CA GLY A 336 -9.40 48.23 8.66
C GLY A 336 -8.05 48.63 9.24
N TRP A 337 -8.06 49.40 10.34
CA TRP A 337 -6.86 49.74 11.10
C TRP A 337 -6.46 48.58 12.03
N TYR A 338 -5.22 48.11 11.93
CA TYR A 338 -4.67 47.03 12.76
C TYR A 338 -3.21 47.28 13.14
N ASP A 339 -2.84 46.93 14.37
CA ASP A 339 -1.44 46.82 14.80
C ASP A 339 -0.82 45.52 14.24
N ASN A 340 0.36 45.61 13.62
CA ASN A 340 1.06 44.43 13.11
C ASN A 340 2.24 43.96 13.99
N GLY A 341 2.33 44.45 15.23
CA GLY A 341 3.45 44.23 16.16
C GLY A 341 4.64 45.17 15.93
N GLU A 342 4.53 46.09 14.97
CA GLU A 342 5.50 47.15 14.70
C GLU A 342 4.87 48.52 14.94
N ASP A 343 3.69 48.74 14.35
CA ASP A 343 2.93 49.99 14.34
C ASP A 343 1.51 49.70 13.78
N TRP A 344 0.60 50.67 13.83
CA TRP A 344 -0.74 50.60 13.25
C TRP A 344 -0.74 50.87 11.75
N TYR A 345 -1.41 50.02 10.96
CA TYR A 345 -1.57 50.17 9.52
C TYR A 345 -3.02 49.90 9.08
N PHE A 346 -3.47 50.63 8.06
CA PHE A 346 -4.74 50.38 7.39
C PHE A 346 -4.57 49.29 6.33
N PHE A 347 -5.26 48.16 6.52
CA PHE A 347 -5.26 47.01 5.62
C PHE A 347 -6.54 46.95 4.78
N GLN A 348 -6.44 46.38 3.58
CA GLN A 348 -7.59 45.93 2.80
C GLN A 348 -7.26 44.60 2.13
N LYS A 349 -8.13 43.59 2.26
CA LYS A 349 -7.90 42.21 1.81
C LYS A 349 -6.52 41.67 2.26
N GLY A 350 -6.15 41.97 3.51
CA GLY A 350 -4.91 41.53 4.15
C GLY A 350 -3.62 42.21 3.66
N GLU A 351 -3.70 43.27 2.85
CA GLU A 351 -2.54 44.04 2.35
C GLU A 351 -2.54 45.48 2.89
N LYS A 352 -1.36 46.03 3.20
CA LYS A 352 -1.20 47.44 3.63
C LYS A 352 -1.63 48.38 2.49
N PHE A 353 -2.74 49.07 2.68
CA PHE A 353 -3.46 49.72 1.58
C PHE A 353 -2.76 50.98 1.04
N THR A 354 -2.90 51.24 -0.26
CA THR A 354 -2.47 52.49 -0.92
C THR A 354 -3.56 52.98 -1.84
N GLY A 355 -3.91 54.27 -1.76
CA GLY A 355 -5.05 54.87 -2.46
C GLY A 355 -6.02 55.55 -1.50
N ARG A 356 -7.24 55.85 -1.94
CA ARG A 356 -8.26 56.48 -1.10
C ARG A 356 -9.22 55.44 -0.52
N ALA A 357 -9.40 55.46 0.80
CA ALA A 357 -10.40 54.66 1.50
C ALA A 357 -11.21 55.53 2.47
N ARG A 358 -12.17 54.91 3.15
CA ARG A 358 -12.88 55.49 4.29
C ARG A 358 -12.56 54.69 5.54
N ASP A 359 -12.22 55.39 6.61
CA ASP A 359 -12.21 54.87 7.98
C ASP A 359 -13.21 55.64 8.86
N GLU A 360 -13.10 55.44 10.17
CA GLU A 360 -13.87 56.13 11.21
C GLU A 360 -13.73 57.66 11.14
N SER A 361 -12.54 58.15 10.79
CA SER A 361 -12.23 59.57 10.61
C SER A 361 -12.72 60.14 9.27
N GLY A 362 -13.35 59.30 8.42
CA GLY A 362 -13.94 59.67 7.14
C GLY A 362 -13.10 59.25 5.95
N TYR A 363 -13.22 59.95 4.81
CA TYR A 363 -12.35 59.66 3.67
C TYR A 363 -10.93 60.16 3.93
N ARG A 364 -9.95 59.30 3.65
CA ARG A 364 -8.51 59.58 3.78
C ARG A 364 -7.76 58.95 2.61
N TYR A 365 -6.58 59.47 2.32
CA TYR A 365 -5.64 58.86 1.38
C TYR A 365 -4.57 58.12 2.18
N PHE A 366 -4.16 56.96 1.70
CA PHE A 366 -3.25 56.04 2.36
C PHE A 366 -2.06 55.71 1.45
N VAL A 367 -0.91 55.51 2.07
CA VAL A 367 0.32 55.03 1.42
C VAL A 367 0.91 53.95 2.32
N ASN A 368 1.02 52.73 1.82
CA ASN A 368 1.50 51.56 2.57
C ASN A 368 0.85 51.42 3.96
N GLY A 369 -0.48 51.59 4.04
CA GLY A 369 -1.28 51.51 5.26
C GLY A 369 -1.17 52.70 6.21
N LYS A 370 -0.34 53.73 5.93
CA LYS A 370 -0.29 54.96 6.72
C LYS A 370 -1.09 56.08 6.07
N TYR A 371 -1.58 57.05 6.86
CA TYR A 371 -2.15 58.28 6.31
C TYR A 371 -1.12 58.98 5.41
N GLY A 372 -1.52 59.26 4.17
CA GLY A 372 -0.71 59.96 3.19
C GLY A 372 -1.42 61.21 2.67
N LYS A 373 -0.65 62.13 2.11
CA LYS A 373 -1.19 63.24 1.33
C LYS A 373 -1.64 62.68 -0.03
N SER A 374 -2.86 63.02 -0.47
CA SER A 374 -3.25 62.85 -1.88
C SER A 374 -2.22 63.54 -2.77
N PRO A 375 -1.84 62.97 -3.93
CA PRO A 375 -1.17 63.77 -4.96
C PRO A 375 -2.07 64.96 -5.33
N SER A 376 -1.47 66.10 -5.66
CA SER A 376 -2.22 67.22 -6.24
C SER A 376 -2.66 66.88 -7.66
N GLN A 377 -3.65 67.64 -8.15
CA GLN A 377 -4.18 67.46 -9.51
C GLN A 377 -3.08 67.62 -10.57
N SER A 378 -2.19 68.59 -10.38
CA SER A 378 -1.02 68.83 -11.24
C SER A 378 0.04 67.74 -11.15
N GLU A 379 0.36 67.22 -9.95
CA GLU A 379 1.30 66.09 -9.80
C GLU A 379 0.78 64.82 -10.49
N PHE A 380 -0.52 64.54 -10.39
CA PHE A 380 -1.14 63.43 -11.12
C PHE A 380 -1.06 63.61 -12.63
N ILE A 381 -1.45 64.78 -13.15
CA ILE A 381 -1.38 65.13 -14.59
C ILE A 381 0.06 64.98 -15.10
N ASN A 382 1.04 65.60 -14.43
CA ASN A 382 2.45 65.57 -14.83
C ASN A 382 3.02 64.14 -14.83
N LYS A 383 2.58 63.30 -13.88
CA LYS A 383 2.98 61.89 -13.78
C LYS A 383 2.46 61.02 -14.94
N ILE A 384 1.23 61.25 -15.42
CA ILE A 384 0.62 60.42 -16.46
C ILE A 384 0.89 60.92 -17.89
N THR A 385 1.03 62.24 -18.07
CA THR A 385 1.11 62.89 -19.39
C THR A 385 2.17 62.29 -20.33
N PRO A 386 3.42 62.03 -19.91
CA PRO A 386 4.43 61.44 -20.81
C PRO A 386 4.05 60.05 -21.35
N GLY A 387 3.46 59.20 -20.51
CA GLY A 387 3.00 57.87 -20.91
C GLY A 387 1.74 57.93 -21.79
N VAL A 388 0.82 58.85 -21.50
CA VAL A 388 -0.37 59.12 -22.32
C VAL A 388 0.04 59.60 -23.72
N LEU A 389 0.91 60.62 -23.83
CA LEU A 389 1.42 61.15 -25.10
C LEU A 389 2.10 60.07 -25.94
N LYS A 390 2.99 59.28 -25.33
CA LYS A 390 3.66 58.13 -25.94
C LYS A 390 2.65 57.12 -26.50
N ALA A 391 1.63 56.76 -25.72
CA ALA A 391 0.69 55.71 -26.07
C ALA A 391 -0.35 56.11 -27.14
N ILE A 392 -0.77 57.37 -27.23
CA ILE A 392 -1.81 57.80 -28.19
C ILE A 392 -1.26 58.29 -29.54
N LYS A 393 0.05 58.53 -29.64
CA LYS A 393 0.70 59.04 -30.86
C LYS A 393 0.40 58.14 -32.06
N GLY A 394 -0.09 58.74 -33.14
CA GLY A 394 -0.49 58.03 -34.37
C GLY A 394 -1.83 57.28 -34.31
N LYS A 395 -2.54 57.25 -33.16
CA LYS A 395 -3.80 56.49 -33.00
C LYS A 395 -5.08 57.33 -33.19
N GLY A 396 -4.96 58.61 -33.56
CA GLY A 396 -6.10 59.48 -33.87
C GLY A 396 -6.88 59.97 -32.65
N LEU A 397 -6.25 60.02 -31.46
CA LEU A 397 -6.85 60.45 -30.19
C LEU A 397 -6.18 61.74 -29.68
N PHE A 398 -6.89 62.51 -28.86
CA PHE A 398 -6.39 63.76 -28.27
C PHE A 398 -5.69 63.55 -26.92
N PRO A 399 -4.44 64.03 -26.73
CA PRO A 399 -3.79 64.13 -25.43
C PRO A 399 -4.63 64.76 -24.32
N SER A 400 -5.28 65.89 -24.60
CA SER A 400 -6.10 66.60 -23.61
C SER A 400 -7.25 65.75 -23.10
N ILE A 401 -7.92 65.04 -24.02
CA ILE A 401 -9.02 64.12 -23.74
C ILE A 401 -8.55 62.90 -22.96
N ALA A 402 -7.44 62.27 -23.35
CA ALA A 402 -6.92 61.09 -22.67
C ALA A 402 -6.49 61.40 -21.23
N VAL A 403 -5.82 62.54 -21.00
CA VAL A 403 -5.47 63.01 -19.64
C VAL A 403 -6.73 63.41 -18.87
N ALA A 404 -7.68 64.11 -19.48
CA ALA A 404 -8.92 64.51 -18.81
C ALA A 404 -9.81 63.34 -18.42
N GLN A 405 -9.92 62.29 -19.26
CA GLN A 405 -10.59 61.04 -18.90
C GLN A 405 -9.88 60.38 -17.72
N ALA A 406 -8.55 60.24 -17.77
CA ALA A 406 -7.79 59.68 -16.65
C ALA A 406 -7.98 60.48 -15.34
N CYS A 407 -8.09 61.80 -15.40
CA CYS A 407 -8.43 62.64 -14.24
C CYS A 407 -9.88 62.45 -13.76
N LEU A 408 -10.84 62.28 -14.68
CA LEU A 408 -12.27 62.19 -14.37
C LEU A 408 -12.66 60.82 -13.78
N GLU A 409 -12.23 59.73 -14.40
CA GLU A 409 -12.56 58.35 -13.95
C GLU A 409 -12.00 58.05 -12.55
N THR A 410 -10.86 58.67 -12.20
CA THR A 410 -10.08 58.35 -11.00
C THR A 410 -10.15 59.42 -9.91
N GLY A 411 -10.74 60.58 -10.19
CA GLY A 411 -10.64 61.76 -9.32
C GLY A 411 -9.19 62.23 -9.11
N TYR A 412 -8.36 62.20 -10.16
CA TYR A 412 -6.91 62.48 -10.12
C TYR A 412 -6.11 61.45 -9.30
N GLY A 413 -6.28 60.16 -9.59
CA GLY A 413 -5.57 59.05 -8.95
C GLY A 413 -6.03 58.74 -7.52
N ASN A 414 -7.24 59.19 -7.16
CA ASN A 414 -7.81 59.12 -5.81
C ASN A 414 -8.96 58.11 -5.70
N ASP A 415 -9.01 57.12 -6.59
CA ASP A 415 -9.88 55.96 -6.48
C ASP A 415 -9.07 54.72 -6.05
N SER A 416 -9.71 53.55 -6.05
CA SER A 416 -9.09 52.26 -5.69
C SER A 416 -8.53 51.48 -6.87
N LEU A 417 -8.80 51.86 -8.13
CA LEU A 417 -8.29 51.18 -9.33
C LEU A 417 -6.99 51.81 -9.87
N SER A 418 -6.78 53.12 -9.65
CA SER A 418 -5.55 53.80 -10.05
C SER A 418 -4.24 53.25 -9.45
N PRO A 419 -4.11 53.03 -8.13
CA PRO A 419 -2.81 52.74 -7.53
C PRO A 419 -2.29 51.34 -7.90
N PRO A 420 -0.99 51.07 -7.63
CA PRO A 420 -0.51 49.69 -7.51
C PRO A 420 -1.37 48.91 -6.50
N PRO A 421 -1.72 47.64 -6.75
CA PRO A 421 -1.25 46.78 -7.84
C PRO A 421 -2.21 46.72 -9.06
N ILE A 422 -3.12 47.70 -9.26
CA ILE A 422 -4.21 47.61 -10.25
C ILE A 422 -3.94 48.48 -11.51
N TYR A 423 -3.42 49.70 -11.33
CA TYR A 423 -2.96 50.60 -12.40
C TYR A 423 -4.02 51.03 -13.45
N ASN A 424 -5.32 50.87 -13.19
CA ASN A 424 -6.39 51.11 -14.16
C ASN A 424 -6.96 52.53 -14.04
N LEU A 425 -6.29 53.46 -14.74
CA LEU A 425 -6.62 54.89 -14.75
C LEU A 425 -7.87 55.28 -15.55
N PHE A 426 -8.59 54.34 -16.15
CA PHE A 426 -9.59 54.62 -17.19
C PHE A 426 -10.96 53.95 -16.93
N GLY A 427 -11.17 53.38 -15.74
CA GLY A 427 -12.42 52.68 -15.39
C GLY A 427 -12.71 51.45 -16.24
N ILE A 428 -11.71 50.89 -16.94
CA ILE A 428 -11.93 49.88 -17.99
C ILE A 428 -12.41 48.57 -17.34
N LYS A 429 -13.69 48.24 -17.54
CA LYS A 429 -14.29 46.96 -17.14
C LYS A 429 -13.63 45.81 -17.93
N ALA A 430 -13.43 44.67 -17.26
CA ALA A 430 -12.86 43.47 -17.87
C ALA A 430 -13.88 42.76 -18.77
N GLY A 431 -13.40 42.01 -19.78
CA GLY A 431 -14.26 41.15 -20.60
C GLY A 431 -14.70 39.90 -19.83
N LYS A 432 -15.72 39.20 -20.35
CA LYS A 432 -16.18 37.92 -19.77
C LYS A 432 -15.04 36.90 -19.67
N ASP A 433 -14.19 36.89 -20.68
CA ASP A 433 -13.11 35.92 -20.89
C ASP A 433 -11.74 36.44 -20.42
N THR A 434 -11.69 37.57 -19.70
CA THR A 434 -10.45 38.04 -19.06
C THR A 434 -10.08 37.09 -17.91
N PRO A 435 -8.87 36.50 -17.89
CA PRO A 435 -8.48 35.55 -16.84
C PRO A 435 -8.31 36.24 -15.47
N PRO A 436 -8.46 35.52 -14.34
CA PRO A 436 -8.42 36.10 -12.99
C PRO A 436 -7.16 36.92 -12.66
N SER A 437 -6.00 36.54 -13.22
CA SER A 437 -4.74 37.29 -13.06
C SER A 437 -4.74 38.69 -13.71
N ARG A 438 -5.73 38.98 -14.55
CA ARG A 438 -5.84 40.19 -15.40
C ARG A 438 -7.05 41.06 -15.07
N TYR A 439 -7.75 40.79 -13.97
CA TYR A 439 -8.79 41.68 -13.45
C TYR A 439 -8.67 41.91 -11.93
N TYR A 440 -9.40 42.90 -11.43
CA TYR A 440 -9.67 43.13 -10.02
C TYR A 440 -11.19 43.23 -9.79
N GLU A 441 -11.69 42.61 -8.71
CA GLU A 441 -13.11 42.61 -8.36
C GLU A 441 -13.42 43.58 -7.22
N MET A 442 -14.39 44.47 -7.48
CA MET A 442 -14.82 45.55 -6.58
C MET A 442 -16.36 45.64 -6.56
N ARG A 443 -16.94 45.89 -5.38
CA ARG A 443 -18.36 46.28 -5.27
C ARG A 443 -18.56 47.71 -5.77
N THR A 444 -19.12 47.87 -6.96
CA THR A 444 -19.53 49.16 -7.51
C THR A 444 -20.98 49.48 -7.13
N ALA A 445 -21.32 50.77 -7.14
CA ALA A 445 -22.70 51.22 -7.08
C ALA A 445 -23.21 51.51 -8.49
N GLU A 446 -24.23 50.79 -8.92
CA GLU A 446 -24.98 51.02 -10.16
C GLU A 446 -26.34 51.67 -9.81
N TYR A 447 -26.98 52.33 -10.78
CA TYR A 447 -28.30 52.95 -10.60
C TYR A 447 -29.30 52.40 -11.61
N LYS A 448 -30.44 51.89 -11.13
CA LYS A 448 -31.53 51.38 -11.97
C LYS A 448 -32.85 51.96 -11.45
N ASN A 449 -33.62 52.57 -12.34
CA ASN A 449 -34.87 53.26 -12.04
C ASN A 449 -34.72 54.27 -10.86
N GLY A 450 -33.61 55.02 -10.86
CA GLY A 450 -33.27 56.01 -9.81
C GLY A 450 -32.76 55.41 -8.48
N LYS A 451 -32.87 54.10 -8.26
CA LYS A 451 -32.38 53.45 -7.02
C LYS A 451 -30.93 52.97 -7.18
N LYS A 452 -30.10 53.29 -6.19
CA LYS A 452 -28.73 52.83 -6.05
C LYS A 452 -28.71 51.38 -5.55
N TYR A 453 -27.99 50.50 -6.23
CA TYR A 453 -27.76 49.11 -5.82
C TYR A 453 -26.28 48.74 -6.03
N TYR A 454 -25.81 47.71 -5.34
CA TYR A 454 -24.41 47.28 -5.45
C TYR A 454 -24.29 46.01 -6.28
N ILE A 455 -23.29 45.96 -7.17
CA ILE A 455 -22.87 44.74 -7.88
C ILE A 455 -21.35 44.55 -7.71
N THR A 456 -20.86 43.32 -7.85
CA THR A 456 -19.42 43.11 -8.06
C THR A 456 -19.11 43.30 -9.55
N ALA A 457 -18.24 44.26 -9.86
CA ALA A 457 -17.76 44.52 -11.21
C ALA A 457 -16.28 44.10 -11.33
N LYS A 458 -15.92 43.52 -12.47
CA LYS A 458 -14.54 43.18 -12.84
C LYS A 458 -13.94 44.35 -13.61
N PHE A 459 -12.81 44.87 -13.15
CA PHE A 459 -12.01 45.89 -13.85
C PHE A 459 -10.70 45.29 -14.33
N MET A 460 -10.17 45.74 -15.46
CA MET A 460 -8.85 45.30 -15.93
C MET A 460 -7.78 45.60 -14.88
N LYS A 461 -6.85 44.66 -14.68
CA LYS A 461 -5.62 44.81 -13.90
C LYS A 461 -4.43 44.85 -14.86
N PHE A 462 -3.62 45.90 -14.77
CA PHE A 462 -2.44 46.10 -15.62
C PHE A 462 -1.15 45.87 -14.84
N SER A 463 -0.04 45.60 -15.52
CA SER A 463 1.28 45.48 -14.87
C SER A 463 1.94 46.83 -14.54
N GLY A 464 1.40 47.93 -15.09
CA GLY A 464 1.87 49.28 -14.88
C GLY A 464 1.11 50.29 -15.76
N TYR A 465 1.30 51.58 -15.51
CA TYR A 465 0.56 52.64 -16.20
C TYR A 465 0.79 52.65 -17.73
N ASP A 466 2.01 52.37 -18.20
CA ASP A 466 2.32 52.25 -19.64
C ASP A 466 1.44 51.20 -20.36
N GLU A 467 1.13 50.09 -19.70
CA GLU A 467 0.22 49.08 -20.27
C GLU A 467 -1.23 49.60 -20.30
N ALA A 468 -1.66 50.28 -19.23
CA ALA A 468 -2.99 50.88 -19.17
C ALA A 468 -3.20 51.95 -20.26
N PHE A 469 -2.20 52.82 -20.49
CA PHE A 469 -2.22 53.82 -21.57
C PHE A 469 -2.28 53.15 -22.96
N GLU A 470 -1.44 52.13 -23.20
CA GLU A 470 -1.45 51.39 -24.47
C GLU A 470 -2.77 50.65 -24.71
N TYR A 471 -3.36 50.05 -23.68
CA TYR A 471 -4.65 49.35 -23.77
C TYR A 471 -5.81 50.34 -24.04
N TYR A 472 -5.87 51.45 -23.30
CA TYR A 472 -6.83 52.53 -23.54
C TYR A 472 -6.71 53.07 -24.97
N ALA A 473 -5.50 53.40 -25.43
CA ALA A 473 -5.29 53.97 -26.76
C ALA A 473 -5.64 52.99 -27.90
N LYS A 474 -5.60 51.68 -27.64
CA LYS A 474 -6.05 50.63 -28.57
C LYS A 474 -7.56 50.36 -28.48
N LEU A 475 -8.25 50.70 -27.39
CA LEU A 475 -9.67 50.39 -27.18
C LEU A 475 -10.55 50.85 -28.35
N PHE A 476 -10.37 52.10 -28.79
CA PHE A 476 -11.13 52.75 -29.86
C PHE A 476 -10.97 52.11 -31.25
N THR A 477 -9.98 51.22 -31.44
CA THR A 477 -9.66 50.58 -32.73
C THR A 477 -9.49 49.06 -32.64
N LYS A 478 -9.66 48.46 -31.46
CA LYS A 478 -9.34 47.05 -31.13
C LYS A 478 -10.04 46.02 -32.02
N ASN A 479 -11.24 46.31 -32.51
CA ASN A 479 -11.96 45.50 -33.49
C ASN A 479 -12.90 46.38 -34.33
N LYS A 480 -13.52 45.79 -35.38
CA LYS A 480 -14.43 46.50 -36.29
C LYS A 480 -15.57 47.20 -35.55
N TRP A 481 -16.27 46.50 -34.66
CA TRP A 481 -17.40 47.07 -33.90
C TRP A 481 -16.98 48.24 -33.01
N LEU A 482 -15.86 48.16 -32.30
CA LEU A 482 -15.32 49.26 -31.48
C LEU A 482 -14.94 50.48 -32.35
N LYS A 483 -14.37 50.24 -33.54
CA LYS A 483 -14.02 51.31 -34.50
C LYS A 483 -15.26 52.00 -35.07
N GLU A 484 -16.35 51.26 -35.28
CA GLU A 484 -17.65 51.80 -35.72
C GLU A 484 -18.36 52.54 -34.58
N TYR A 485 -18.40 51.97 -33.38
CA TYR A 485 -19.02 52.55 -32.18
C TYR A 485 -18.34 53.85 -31.72
N TYR A 486 -17.01 53.93 -31.82
CA TYR A 486 -16.23 55.14 -31.53
C TYR A 486 -15.87 55.96 -32.78
N ALA A 487 -16.53 55.75 -33.93
CA ALA A 487 -16.22 56.44 -35.18
C ALA A 487 -16.21 57.98 -35.03
N GLY A 488 -17.14 58.54 -34.24
CA GLY A 488 -17.19 59.98 -33.95
C GLY A 488 -15.97 60.50 -33.16
N VAL A 489 -15.40 59.71 -32.25
CA VAL A 489 -14.21 60.08 -31.46
C VAL A 489 -12.96 60.06 -32.34
N LEU A 490 -12.89 59.11 -33.27
CA LEU A 490 -11.80 58.99 -34.24
C LEU A 490 -11.87 60.14 -35.28
N ALA A 491 -13.06 60.43 -35.80
CA ALA A 491 -13.30 61.47 -36.80
C ALA A 491 -13.27 62.91 -36.27
N ALA A 492 -13.47 63.10 -34.95
CA ALA A 492 -13.44 64.41 -34.30
C ALA A 492 -12.15 65.20 -34.61
N LYS A 493 -12.29 66.40 -35.18
CA LYS A 493 -11.19 67.31 -35.53
C LYS A 493 -10.74 68.21 -34.39
N THR A 494 -11.55 68.38 -33.33
CA THR A 494 -11.19 69.13 -32.11
C THR A 494 -11.47 68.31 -30.84
N PRO A 495 -10.84 68.61 -29.68
CA PRO A 495 -11.16 67.94 -28.43
C PRO A 495 -12.63 68.15 -28.00
N GLU A 496 -13.27 69.26 -28.37
CA GLU A 496 -14.70 69.51 -28.13
C GLU A 496 -15.62 68.59 -28.94
N GLU A 497 -15.21 68.19 -30.16
CA GLU A 497 -15.90 67.15 -30.91
C GLU A 497 -15.68 65.76 -30.28
N ALA A 498 -14.46 65.45 -29.84
CA ALA A 498 -14.15 64.17 -29.21
C ALA A 498 -14.87 64.00 -27.86
N ALA A 499 -14.91 65.04 -27.02
CA ALA A 499 -15.64 65.05 -25.75
C ALA A 499 -17.15 64.85 -25.95
N ARG A 500 -17.74 65.47 -26.97
CA ARG A 500 -19.14 65.22 -27.35
C ARG A 500 -19.34 63.79 -27.83
N ALA A 501 -18.47 63.28 -28.72
CA ALA A 501 -18.57 61.91 -29.23
C ALA A 501 -18.33 60.82 -28.18
N LEU A 502 -17.61 61.12 -27.09
CA LEU A 502 -17.46 60.24 -25.91
C LEU A 502 -18.71 60.20 -25.02
N THR A 503 -19.58 61.21 -25.09
CA THR A 503 -20.80 61.31 -24.29
C THR A 503 -21.84 60.31 -24.82
N GLY A 504 -22.33 59.43 -23.95
CA GLY A 504 -23.22 58.34 -24.33
C GLY A 504 -22.52 57.11 -24.93
N THR A 505 -21.26 57.22 -25.38
CA THR A 505 -20.51 56.08 -25.94
C THR A 505 -19.51 55.47 -24.93
N TYR A 506 -18.69 56.30 -24.28
CA TYR A 506 -17.73 55.87 -23.26
C TYR A 506 -18.37 55.81 -21.87
N ALA A 507 -19.16 56.83 -21.54
CA ALA A 507 -19.95 56.89 -20.32
C ALA A 507 -21.39 57.32 -20.62
N THR A 508 -22.35 56.74 -19.91
CA THR A 508 -23.79 57.03 -20.06
C THR A 508 -24.25 58.31 -19.36
N ASP A 509 -23.33 59.08 -18.80
CA ASP A 509 -23.61 60.39 -18.19
C ASP A 509 -23.80 61.44 -19.30
N PRO A 510 -24.98 62.09 -19.42
CA PRO A 510 -25.24 63.09 -20.47
C PRO A 510 -24.35 64.34 -20.36
N ASN A 511 -23.64 64.54 -19.25
CA ASN A 511 -22.72 65.66 -19.04
C ASN A 511 -21.24 65.26 -19.19
N TYR A 512 -20.94 64.02 -19.61
CA TYR A 512 -19.57 63.49 -19.61
C TYR A 512 -18.59 64.38 -20.39
N GLY A 513 -18.92 64.73 -21.63
CA GLY A 513 -18.09 65.60 -22.46
C GLY A 513 -17.84 66.98 -21.85
N GLN A 514 -18.85 67.58 -21.21
CA GLN A 514 -18.67 68.86 -20.51
C GLN A 514 -17.76 68.72 -19.29
N LYS A 515 -17.82 67.60 -18.56
CA LYS A 515 -16.89 67.33 -17.45
C LYS A 515 -15.45 67.19 -17.93
N LEU A 516 -15.22 66.56 -19.09
CA LEU A 516 -13.90 66.50 -19.72
C LEU A 516 -13.40 67.89 -20.13
N LEU A 517 -14.23 68.69 -20.80
CA LEU A 517 -13.86 70.05 -21.21
C LEU A 517 -13.56 70.95 -20.01
N ASN A 518 -14.37 70.89 -18.94
CA ASN A 518 -14.10 71.62 -17.70
C ASN A 518 -12.74 71.25 -17.06
N ILE A 519 -12.25 70.01 -17.24
CA ILE A 519 -10.92 69.57 -16.78
C ILE A 519 -9.82 70.06 -17.73
N ILE A 520 -10.05 70.00 -19.04
CA ILE A 520 -9.14 70.52 -20.08
C ILE A 520 -8.92 72.02 -19.92
N ASP A 521 -9.99 72.78 -19.74
CA ASP A 521 -9.96 74.23 -19.51
C ASP A 521 -9.22 74.58 -18.21
N LYS A 522 -9.59 73.91 -17.10
CA LYS A 522 -9.02 74.18 -15.77
C LYS A 522 -7.51 74.00 -15.70
N HIS A 523 -6.97 73.00 -16.40
CA HIS A 523 -5.54 72.64 -16.34
C HIS A 523 -4.77 72.97 -17.64
N GLY A 524 -5.37 73.72 -18.56
CA GLY A 524 -4.72 74.15 -19.81
C GLY A 524 -4.35 73.02 -20.77
N LEU A 525 -5.05 71.87 -20.72
CA LEU A 525 -4.59 70.64 -21.36
C LEU A 525 -4.56 70.67 -22.90
N ARG A 526 -5.15 71.69 -23.55
CA ARG A 526 -5.07 71.85 -25.03
C ARG A 526 -3.64 72.07 -25.54
N GLU A 527 -2.72 72.53 -24.69
CA GLU A 527 -1.30 72.60 -25.07
C GLU A 527 -0.71 71.20 -25.35
N LEU A 528 -1.21 70.16 -24.65
CA LEU A 528 -0.79 68.78 -24.90
C LEU A 528 -1.22 68.29 -26.29
N ASP A 529 -2.31 68.81 -26.86
CA ASP A 529 -2.75 68.41 -28.20
C ASP A 529 -1.78 68.88 -29.29
N LYS A 530 -1.03 69.97 -29.03
CA LYS A 530 -0.03 70.53 -29.96
C LYS A 530 1.22 69.66 -30.12
N GLU A 531 1.54 68.82 -29.13
CA GLU A 531 2.61 67.80 -29.17
C GLU A 531 2.39 66.73 -30.26
N ILE A 532 1.15 66.60 -30.76
CA ILE A 532 0.76 65.61 -31.77
C ILE A 532 0.12 66.27 -33.02
N PHE A 533 -0.63 67.35 -32.83
CA PHE A 533 -1.33 68.07 -33.89
C PHE A 533 -0.94 69.56 -33.82
N PRO A 534 0.00 70.08 -34.65
CA PRO A 534 0.63 71.38 -34.42
C PRO A 534 -0.31 72.60 -34.27
N ASN A 535 -1.54 72.52 -34.78
CA ASN A 535 -2.55 73.57 -34.67
C ASN A 535 -3.65 73.27 -33.60
N GLY A 536 -3.50 72.22 -32.79
CA GLY A 536 -4.53 71.70 -31.87
C GLY A 536 -5.70 70.98 -32.55
N VAL A 537 -5.66 70.83 -33.89
CA VAL A 537 -6.74 70.31 -34.74
C VAL A 537 -6.23 69.13 -35.56
N LYS A 538 -6.98 68.03 -35.64
CA LYS A 538 -6.61 66.87 -36.50
C LYS A 538 -6.78 67.20 -37.99
N PRO A 539 -5.94 66.62 -38.87
CA PRO A 539 -6.07 66.77 -40.32
C PRO A 539 -7.44 66.32 -40.87
#